data_AF-A0A9E7BAB6-F1
#
_entry.id   AF-A0A9E7BAB6-F1
#
_cell.length_a   1.000
_cell.length_b   1.000
_cell.length_c   1.000
_cell.angle_alpha   90.00
_cell.angle_beta   90.00
_cell.angle_gamma   90.00
#
_symmetry.space_group_name_H-M   'P 1'
#
loop_
_entity.id
_entity.type
_entity.pdbx_description
1 polymer ?
#
loop_
_entity_poly.entity_id
_entity_poly.type
_entity_poly.pdbx_seq_one_letter_code
_entity_poly.pdbx_strand_id
1 'polypeptide(L)' 'MMDMQPGDVPATWADASLLERLTGYRPRTDIRAGMAEFVAWYREYYGA' A
#
# COMPACT_ATOMS: atom_id res chain seq x y z
N MET A 1 19.87 -5.72 -8.70
CA MET A 1 19.06 -5.10 -7.64
C MET A 1 19.77 -3.81 -7.26
N MET A 2 19.08 -2.68 -7.21
CA MET A 2 19.69 -1.45 -6.68
C MET A 2 19.89 -1.60 -5.17
N ASP A 3 20.97 -1.03 -4.65
CA ASP A 3 21.25 -1.00 -3.23
C ASP A 3 20.25 -0.09 -2.49
N MET A 4 20.09 -0.30 -1.18
CA MET A 4 19.28 0.57 -0.33
C MET A 4 19.75 2.02 -0.45
N GLN A 5 18.81 2.92 -0.67
CA GLN A 5 19.08 4.34 -0.80
C GLN A 5 19.18 5.00 0.59
N PRO A 6 19.94 6.10 0.72
CA PRO A 6 19.93 6.88 1.94
C PRO A 6 18.50 7.31 2.30
N GLY A 7 18.01 6.88 3.46
CA GLY A 7 16.64 7.14 3.92
C GLY A 7 15.69 5.95 3.82
N ASP A 8 16.08 4.87 3.14
CA ASP A 8 15.30 3.63 3.13
C ASP A 8 15.32 2.98 4.52
N VAL A 9 14.14 2.57 4.98
CA VAL A 9 14.00 1.71 6.15
C VAL A 9 13.88 0.25 5.67
N PRO A 10 14.68 -0.70 6.18
CA PRO A 10 14.70 -2.08 5.68
C PRO A 10 13.34 -2.77 5.66
N ALA A 11 12.50 -2.51 6.68
CA ALA A 11 11.12 -2.96 6.75
C ALA A 11 10.35 -2.13 7.78
N THR A 12 9.07 -1.87 7.50
CA THR A 12 8.14 -1.23 8.44
C THR A 12 6.77 -1.90 8.35
N TRP A 13 6.07 -1.96 9.48
CA TRP A 13 4.70 -2.49 9.55
C TRP A 13 3.87 -1.65 10.51
N ALA A 14 2.63 -1.36 10.12
CA ALA A 14 1.68 -0.64 10.96
C ALA A 14 0.87 -1.62 11.82
N ASP A 15 0.70 -1.31 13.11
CA ASP A 15 -0.28 -1.98 13.97
C ASP A 15 -1.66 -1.34 13.79
N ALA A 16 -2.59 -2.09 13.21
CA ALA A 16 -3.97 -1.65 12.98
C ALA A 16 -4.91 -1.92 14.17
N SER A 17 -4.42 -2.48 15.28
CA SER A 17 -5.27 -2.93 16.39
C SER A 17 -6.05 -1.79 17.05
N LEU A 18 -5.46 -0.58 17.14
CA LEU A 18 -6.16 0.58 17.70
C LEU A 18 -7.30 1.05 16.80
N LEU A 19 -7.04 1.14 15.48
CA LEU A 19 -8.06 1.50 14.49
C LEU A 19 -9.24 0.51 14.54
N GLU A 20 -8.94 -0.79 14.54
CA GLU A 20 -9.94 -1.86 14.59
C GLU A 20 -10.78 -1.78 15.88
N ARG A 21 -10.16 -1.57 17.04
CA ARG A 21 -10.90 -1.42 18.31
C ARG A 21 -11.84 -0.23 18.33
N LEU A 22 -11.44 0.90 17.73
CA LEU A 22 -12.22 2.14 17.77
C LEU A 22 -13.34 2.17 16.72
N THR A 23 -13.15 1.49 15.59
CA THR A 23 -14.03 1.64 14.42
C THR A 23 -14.68 0.34 13.95
N GLY A 24 -14.22 -0.81 14.44
CA GLY A 24 -14.57 -2.13 13.91
C GLY A 24 -14.01 -2.41 12.51
N TYR A 25 -13.24 -1.47 11.93
CA TYR A 25 -12.69 -1.58 10.59
C TYR A 25 -11.23 -2.03 10.59
N ARG A 26 -10.91 -2.93 9.66
CA ARG A 26 -9.54 -3.33 9.33
C ARG A 26 -9.38 -3.39 7.81
N PRO A 27 -8.38 -2.73 7.22
CA PRO A 27 -8.10 -2.86 5.79
C PRO A 27 -7.83 -4.32 5.42
N ARG A 28 -8.49 -4.79 4.36
CA ARG A 28 -8.40 -6.18 3.86
C ARG A 28 -8.19 -6.27 2.35
N THR A 29 -7.86 -5.15 1.70
CA THR A 29 -7.56 -5.14 0.27
C THR A 29 -6.34 -6.02 0.00
N ASP A 30 -6.49 -7.00 -0.89
CA ASP A 30 -5.36 -7.81 -1.34
C ASP A 30 -4.36 -6.96 -2.13
N ILE A 31 -3.06 -7.25 -1.97
CA ILE A 31 -1.99 -6.48 -2.60
C ILE A 31 -2.10 -6.53 -4.13
N ARG A 32 -2.36 -7.71 -4.72
CA ARG A 32 -2.43 -7.86 -6.18
C ARG A 32 -3.64 -7.11 -6.74
N ALA A 33 -4.77 -7.23 -6.06
CA ALA A 33 -5.98 -6.50 -6.44
C ALA A 33 -5.75 -4.98 -6.39
N GLY A 34 -5.22 -4.45 -5.27
CA GLY A 34 -4.95 -3.03 -5.12
C GLY A 34 -3.94 -2.49 -6.15
N MET A 35 -2.91 -3.27 -6.47
CA MET A 35 -1.94 -2.90 -7.50
C MET A 35 -2.56 -2.84 -8.91
N ALA A 36 -3.43 -3.80 -9.26
CA ALA A 36 -4.10 -3.81 -10.56
C ALA A 36 -4.99 -2.57 -10.76
N GLU A 37 -5.80 -2.24 -9.75
CA GLU A 37 -6.67 -1.05 -9.77
C GLU A 37 -5.85 0.25 -9.85
N PHE A 38 -4.75 0.33 -9.09
CA PHE A 38 -3.86 1.49 -9.13
C PHE A 38 -3.25 1.70 -10.53
N VAL A 39 -2.76 0.63 -11.18
CA VAL A 39 -2.18 0.72 -12.52
C VAL A 39 -3.24 1.10 -13.56
N ALA A 40 -4.46 0.56 -13.44
CA ALA A 40 -5.57 0.92 -14.32
C ALA A 40 -5.88 2.41 -14.24
N TRP A 41 -6.06 2.94 -13.01
CA TRP A 41 -6.24 4.37 -12.77
C TRP A 41 -5.09 5.21 -13.32
N TYR A 42 -3.84 4.81 -13.07
CA TYR A 42 -2.67 5.57 -13.53
C TYR A 42 -2.63 5.70 -15.06
N ARG A 43 -2.89 4.61 -15.78
CA ARG A 43 -2.93 4.59 -17.25
C ARG A 43 -4.05 5.45 -17.81
N GLU A 44 -5.23 5.36 -17.21
CA GLU A 44 -6.38 6.20 -17.61
C GLU A 44 -6.06 7.69 -17.40
N TYR A 45 -5.51 8.03 -16.24
CA TYR A 45 -5.26 9.43 -15.89
C TYR A 45 -4.12 10.06 -16.71
N TYR A 46 -3.03 9.32 -16.96
CA TYR A 46 -1.86 9.84 -17.66
C TYR A 46 -1.78 9.48 -19.15
N GLY A 47 -2.72 8.68 -19.68
CA GLY A 47 -2.77 8.30 -21.09
C GLY A 47 -1.56 7.49 -21.57
N ALA A 48 -0.96 6.71 -20.67
CA ALA A 48 0.23 5.90 -20.94
C ALA A 48 -0.06 4.69 -21.84
#